data_AF-A0A3M7J0Q4-F1
#
_entry.id   AF-A0A3M7J0Q4-F1
#
_cell.length_a   1.000
_cell.length_b   1.000
_cell.length_c   1.000
_cell.angle_alpha   90.00
_cell.angle_beta   90.00
_cell.angle_gamma   90.00
#
_symmetry.space_group_name_H-M   'P 1'
#
loop_
_entity.id
_entity.type
_entity.pdbx_description
1 polymer ?
#
loop_
_entity_poly.entity_id
_entity_poly.type
_entity_poly.pdbx_seq_one_letter_code
_entity_poly.pdbx_strand_id
1 'polypeptide(L)'
;MWAVRSLSSSLTRSYSLRSYPPLSFRKPATRITRPFTTTTINMAPQLYTDETPAEVKNAKGLHLLTMNTPNGQAVQIFLEELKDAGYDIDWTTTLIDIMTNDQKKDWFLRLDPNGRIPVLVDNTTSPNPFPVMETSAEMLYLLKKYDKNDTFGFKDDMERSQCLQWVFFWHGSGAPYQGQVNHFTRAAPEKIEYAINRFRNETLRVYGVLEMQLSGKYGDGPRDYLAGKGKGEYSVADMKTWPWVKGWERSGFTQEDMKPFPNVMKWIDRIAARPAVQRGIGDAYALKK
;
A
#
# COMPACT_ATOMS: atom_id res chain seq x y z
N MET A 1 8.45 46.92 -9.79
CA MET A 1 8.47 47.29 -11.23
C MET A 1 8.32 46.01 -12.05
N TRP A 2 7.08 45.56 -12.27
CA TRP A 2 6.75 44.42 -13.13
C TRP A 2 5.60 44.87 -14.02
N ALA A 3 5.88 44.97 -15.32
CA ALA A 3 4.94 45.42 -16.33
C ALA A 3 4.13 44.21 -16.84
N VAL A 4 2.80 44.31 -16.73
CA VAL A 4 1.86 43.41 -17.41
C VAL A 4 1.75 43.89 -18.86
N ARG A 5 2.26 43.11 -19.82
CA ARG A 5 1.97 43.31 -21.24
C ARG A 5 0.73 42.51 -21.60
N SER A 6 -0.31 43.20 -22.04
CA SER A 6 -1.46 42.63 -22.73
C SER A 6 -1.05 42.15 -24.12
N LEU A 7 -1.45 40.93 -24.50
CA LEU A 7 -1.55 40.53 -25.89
C LEU A 7 -2.94 39.97 -26.13
N SER A 8 -3.73 40.74 -26.90
CA SER A 8 -4.94 40.27 -27.55
C SER A 8 -4.56 39.46 -28.79
N SER A 9 -5.13 38.28 -28.95
CA SER A 9 -5.41 37.74 -30.28
C SER A 9 -6.63 36.82 -30.23
N SER A 10 -7.57 37.15 -31.09
CA SER A 10 -8.83 36.47 -31.35
C SER A 10 -8.61 35.19 -32.14
N LEU A 11 -9.03 34.06 -31.60
CA LEU A 11 -9.30 32.83 -32.35
C LEU A 11 -10.56 32.18 -31.75
N THR A 12 -11.72 32.56 -32.25
CA THR A 12 -12.99 31.87 -32.00
C THR A 12 -12.95 30.51 -32.69
N ARG A 13 -12.62 29.46 -31.92
CA ARG A 13 -12.86 28.07 -32.32
C ARG A 13 -14.20 27.65 -31.72
N SER A 14 -15.19 27.44 -32.56
CA SER A 14 -16.50 26.92 -32.17
C SER A 14 -16.33 25.49 -31.63
N TYR A 15 -16.46 25.32 -30.32
CA TYR A 15 -16.67 24.01 -29.73
C TYR A 15 -18.13 23.63 -29.93
N SER A 16 -18.39 22.64 -30.78
CA SER A 16 -19.65 21.90 -30.73
C SER A 16 -19.71 21.20 -29.38
N LEU A 17 -20.48 21.77 -28.45
CA LEU A 17 -20.88 21.09 -27.23
C LEU A 17 -21.73 19.90 -27.67
N ARG A 18 -21.14 18.70 -27.70
CA ARG A 18 -21.92 17.46 -27.69
C ARG A 18 -22.72 17.50 -26.39
N SER A 19 -24.01 17.78 -26.51
CA SER A 19 -24.97 17.68 -25.42
C SER A 19 -24.96 16.22 -24.97
N TYR A 20 -24.34 15.96 -23.82
CA TYR A 20 -24.68 14.75 -23.09
C TYR A 20 -26.15 14.88 -22.69
N PRO A 21 -26.97 13.84 -22.86
CA PRO A 21 -28.31 13.87 -22.29
C PRO A 21 -28.19 14.19 -20.80
N PRO A 22 -29.11 14.97 -20.22
CA PRO A 22 -29.11 15.20 -18.78
C PRO A 22 -29.01 13.84 -18.11
N LEU A 23 -28.09 13.71 -17.13
CA LEU A 23 -28.02 12.54 -16.28
C LEU A 23 -29.44 12.29 -15.78
N SER A 24 -30.11 11.25 -16.30
CA SER A 24 -31.23 10.70 -15.57
C SER A 24 -30.63 10.33 -14.24
N PHE A 25 -31.13 10.93 -13.16
CA PHE A 25 -30.78 10.49 -11.83
C PHE A 25 -31.00 8.99 -11.84
N ARG A 26 -29.91 8.20 -11.86
CA ARG A 26 -30.01 6.77 -11.58
C ARG A 26 -30.77 6.75 -10.27
N LYS A 27 -31.96 6.13 -10.27
CA LYS A 27 -32.66 5.84 -9.02
C LYS A 27 -31.60 5.29 -8.08
N PRO A 28 -31.44 5.84 -6.86
CA PRO A 28 -30.42 5.35 -5.95
C PRO A 28 -30.57 3.84 -5.91
N ALA A 29 -29.48 3.12 -6.23
CA ALA A 29 -29.47 1.67 -6.06
C ALA A 29 -30.06 1.41 -4.68
N THR A 30 -31.09 0.55 -4.62
CA THR A 30 -31.80 0.23 -3.38
C THR A 30 -30.79 0.12 -2.26
N ARG A 31 -30.85 1.07 -1.33
CA ARG A 31 -29.96 1.11 -0.17
C ARG A 31 -30.12 -0.25 0.49
N ILE A 32 -29.11 -1.11 0.41
CA ILE A 32 -29.06 -2.33 1.20
C ILE A 32 -28.88 -1.86 2.63
N THR A 33 -29.98 -1.48 3.25
CA THR A 33 -30.08 -1.26 4.68
C THR A 33 -30.20 -2.66 5.25
N ARG A 34 -29.06 -3.26 5.61
CA ARG A 34 -29.11 -4.36 6.57
C ARG A 34 -29.62 -3.75 7.87
N PRO A 35 -30.74 -4.19 8.44
CA PRO A 35 -31.17 -3.71 9.74
C PRO A 35 -30.08 -4.09 10.75
N PHE A 36 -29.51 -3.10 11.43
CA PHE A 36 -28.75 -3.36 12.65
C PHE A 36 -29.75 -3.80 13.70
N THR A 37 -29.93 -5.12 13.86
CA THR A 37 -30.69 -5.68 14.98
C THR A 37 -29.78 -5.59 16.20
N THR A 38 -30.04 -4.61 17.06
CA THR A 38 -29.39 -4.53 18.38
C THR A 38 -29.99 -5.61 19.27
N THR A 39 -29.47 -6.83 19.17
CA THR A 39 -29.65 -7.82 20.24
C THR A 39 -28.52 -7.57 21.23
N THR A 40 -28.84 -6.95 22.36
CA THR A 40 -27.92 -6.76 23.47
C THR A 40 -27.70 -8.12 24.14
N ILE A 41 -26.81 -8.93 23.58
CA ILE A 41 -26.16 -10.02 24.30
C ILE A 41 -24.79 -9.49 24.71
N ASN A 42 -24.58 -9.35 26.01
CA ASN A 42 -23.32 -8.99 26.64
C ASN A 42 -22.32 -10.17 26.55
N MET A 43 -22.00 -10.57 25.31
CA MET A 43 -20.89 -11.46 24.99
C MET A 43 -19.94 -10.61 24.15
N ALA A 44 -18.66 -10.56 24.52
CA ALA A 44 -17.66 -9.96 23.65
C ALA A 44 -17.85 -10.55 22.24
N PRO A 45 -17.91 -9.73 21.18
CA PRO A 45 -18.14 -10.24 19.84
C PRO A 45 -17.11 -11.34 19.54
N GLN A 46 -17.59 -12.55 19.29
CA GLN A 46 -16.71 -13.67 19.00
C GLN A 46 -15.96 -13.34 17.70
N LEU A 47 -14.64 -13.18 17.84
CA LEU A 47 -13.76 -12.75 16.74
C LEU A 47 -13.78 -13.76 15.59
N TYR A 48 -13.75 -15.05 15.94
CA TYR A 48 -13.82 -16.16 15.01
C TYR A 48 -15.24 -16.76 14.96
N THR A 49 -15.64 -17.22 13.78
CA THR A 49 -16.89 -17.93 13.54
C THR A 49 -16.61 -19.40 13.26
N ASP A 50 -17.66 -20.21 13.15
CA ASP A 50 -17.54 -21.61 12.71
C ASP A 50 -16.98 -21.73 11.29
N GLU A 51 -17.13 -20.69 10.47
CA GLU A 51 -16.57 -20.59 9.11
C GLU A 51 -15.11 -20.13 9.09
N THR A 52 -14.54 -19.66 10.21
CA THR A 52 -13.13 -19.29 10.27
C THR A 52 -12.27 -20.52 10.00
N PRO A 53 -11.33 -20.47 9.02
CA PRO A 53 -10.43 -21.58 8.73
C PRO A 53 -9.64 -22.02 9.97
N ALA A 54 -9.37 -23.32 10.07
CA ALA A 54 -8.73 -23.91 11.24
C ALA A 54 -7.34 -23.35 11.49
N GLU A 55 -6.58 -23.15 10.42
CA GLU A 55 -5.26 -22.55 10.39
C GLU A 55 -5.24 -21.10 10.89
N VAL A 56 -6.35 -20.37 10.74
CA VAL A 56 -6.48 -18.98 11.24
C VAL A 56 -6.86 -18.97 12.72
N LYS A 57 -7.92 -19.71 13.10
CA LYS A 57 -8.44 -19.69 14.49
C LYS A 57 -7.52 -20.38 15.49
N ASN A 58 -6.72 -21.35 15.04
CA ASN A 58 -5.79 -22.11 15.88
C ASN A 58 -4.36 -21.55 15.86
N ALA A 59 -4.08 -20.53 15.04
CA ALA A 59 -2.77 -19.91 14.97
C ALA A 59 -2.30 -19.43 16.35
N LYS A 60 -0.99 -19.49 16.57
CA LYS A 60 -0.31 -19.00 17.77
C LYS A 60 0.68 -17.91 17.37
N GLY A 61 1.01 -17.01 18.29
CA GLY A 61 1.88 -15.89 17.98
C GLY A 61 1.27 -14.94 16.95
N LEU A 62 2.12 -14.38 16.09
CA LEU A 62 1.66 -13.61 14.94
C LEU A 62 1.16 -14.53 13.83
N HIS A 63 0.07 -14.13 13.19
CA HIS A 63 -0.45 -14.80 12.01
C HIS A 63 -0.79 -13.80 10.91
N LEU A 64 -0.18 -13.95 9.73
CA LEU A 64 -0.39 -13.07 8.59
C LEU A 64 -1.40 -13.67 7.61
N LEU A 65 -2.52 -12.98 7.39
CA LEU A 65 -3.47 -13.27 6.31
C LEU A 65 -3.10 -12.42 5.10
N THR A 66 -2.63 -13.01 4.01
CA THR A 66 -2.06 -12.22 2.91
C THR A 66 -2.13 -12.90 1.55
N MET A 67 -1.73 -12.18 0.53
CA MET A 67 -1.37 -12.68 -0.80
C MET A 67 -0.19 -11.84 -1.29
N ASN A 68 0.64 -12.38 -2.20
CA ASN A 68 1.82 -11.72 -2.78
C ASN A 68 1.48 -10.52 -3.72
N THR A 69 0.71 -9.57 -3.19
CA THR A 69 0.37 -8.26 -3.78
C THR A 69 1.31 -7.20 -3.20
N PRO A 70 1.42 -6.01 -3.79
CA PRO A 70 2.28 -4.96 -3.24
C PRO A 70 2.00 -4.60 -1.77
N ASN A 71 0.73 -4.63 -1.33
CA ASN A 71 0.39 -4.38 0.07
C ASN A 71 0.81 -5.56 0.98
N GLY A 72 0.59 -6.81 0.53
CA GLY A 72 1.05 -8.00 1.26
C GLY A 72 2.56 -8.04 1.39
N GLN A 73 3.27 -7.80 0.29
CA GLN A 73 4.72 -7.77 0.22
C GLN A 73 5.35 -6.79 1.22
N ALA A 74 4.74 -5.63 1.47
CA ALA A 74 5.28 -4.68 2.44
C ALA A 74 5.38 -5.28 3.86
N VAL A 75 4.36 -6.02 4.29
CA VAL A 75 4.34 -6.69 5.61
C VAL A 75 5.23 -7.92 5.62
N GLN A 76 5.19 -8.72 4.54
CA GLN A 76 6.03 -9.90 4.37
C GLN A 76 7.51 -9.56 4.46
N ILE A 77 7.94 -8.53 3.72
CA ILE A 77 9.32 -8.01 3.76
C ILE A 77 9.67 -7.56 5.18
N PHE A 78 8.79 -6.83 5.85
CA PHE A 78 9.12 -6.30 7.17
C PHE A 78 9.29 -7.41 8.22
N LEU A 79 8.45 -8.45 8.20
CA LEU A 79 8.61 -9.62 9.06
C LEU A 79 9.94 -10.34 8.82
N GLU A 80 10.32 -10.52 7.55
CA GLU A 80 11.60 -11.11 7.15
C GLU A 80 12.81 -10.25 7.57
N GLU A 81 12.70 -8.92 7.47
CA GLU A 81 13.75 -7.98 7.88
C GLU A 81 13.91 -7.96 9.41
N LEU A 82 12.80 -8.02 10.17
CA LEU A 82 12.86 -8.15 11.63
C LEU A 82 13.54 -9.47 12.05
N LYS A 83 13.23 -10.56 11.35
CA LYS A 83 13.89 -11.85 11.58
C LYS A 83 15.39 -11.80 11.28
N ASP A 84 15.79 -11.21 10.15
CA ASP A 84 17.22 -11.07 9.78
C ASP A 84 17.98 -10.15 10.73
N ALA A 85 17.31 -9.14 11.29
CA ALA A 85 17.87 -8.27 12.33
C ALA A 85 18.02 -8.95 13.71
N GLY A 86 17.60 -10.22 13.85
CA GLY A 86 17.75 -11.00 15.06
C GLY A 86 16.71 -10.70 16.14
N TYR A 87 15.58 -10.08 15.77
CA TYR A 87 14.47 -9.91 16.70
C TYR A 87 13.79 -11.26 16.97
N ASP A 88 13.34 -11.44 18.20
CA ASP A 88 12.56 -12.61 18.62
C ASP A 88 11.13 -12.49 18.06
N ILE A 89 10.99 -12.92 16.81
CA ILE A 89 9.73 -12.90 16.06
C ILE A 89 9.54 -14.24 15.37
N ASP A 90 8.35 -14.81 15.56
CA ASP A 90 7.87 -15.98 14.85
C ASP A 90 6.45 -15.70 14.37
N TRP A 91 6.14 -16.15 13.16
CA TRP A 91 4.82 -15.96 12.56
C TRP A 91 4.45 -17.11 11.64
N THR A 92 3.14 -17.31 11.53
CA THR A 92 2.54 -18.21 10.54
C THR A 92 1.82 -17.38 9.48
N THR A 93 1.52 -17.98 8.33
CA THR A 93 0.86 -17.29 7.22
C THR A 93 -0.28 -18.13 6.65
N THR A 94 -1.43 -17.50 6.40
CA THR A 94 -2.50 -18.07 5.57
C THR A 94 -2.62 -17.24 4.30
N LEU A 95 -2.59 -17.92 3.15
CA LEU A 95 -2.75 -17.26 1.86
C LEU A 95 -4.23 -17.12 1.53
N ILE A 96 -4.66 -15.90 1.21
CA ILE A 96 -6.04 -15.55 0.88
C ILE A 96 -6.13 -15.27 -0.60
N ASP A 97 -6.85 -16.11 -1.34
CA ASP A 97 -7.11 -15.83 -2.75
C ASP A 97 -8.12 -14.69 -2.89
N ILE A 98 -7.63 -13.49 -3.24
CA ILE A 98 -8.51 -12.33 -3.37
C ILE A 98 -9.46 -12.43 -4.57
N MET A 99 -9.24 -13.38 -5.49
CA MET A 99 -10.07 -13.61 -6.67
C MET A 99 -11.33 -14.43 -6.33
N THR A 100 -11.31 -15.23 -5.25
CA THR A 100 -12.47 -16.00 -4.78
C THR A 100 -13.40 -15.19 -3.87
N ASN A 101 -13.00 -13.96 -3.52
CA ASN A 101 -13.66 -13.11 -2.53
C ASN A 101 -13.68 -13.71 -1.10
N ASP A 102 -12.71 -14.54 -0.73
CA ASP A 102 -12.59 -15.06 0.65
C ASP A 102 -12.49 -13.93 1.68
N GLN A 103 -11.78 -12.85 1.33
CA GLN A 103 -11.67 -11.62 2.12
C GLN A 103 -13.00 -10.86 2.32
N LYS A 104 -14.08 -11.31 1.70
CA LYS A 104 -15.43 -10.73 1.83
C LYS A 104 -16.39 -11.62 2.62
N LYS A 105 -15.96 -12.80 3.06
CA LYS A 105 -16.74 -13.70 3.93
C LYS A 105 -16.85 -13.13 5.34
N ASP A 106 -17.90 -13.51 6.08
CA ASP A 106 -18.20 -12.97 7.42
C ASP A 106 -17.01 -13.14 8.38
N TRP A 107 -16.36 -14.31 8.34
CA TRP A 107 -15.21 -14.60 9.20
C TRP A 107 -14.03 -13.64 8.97
N PHE A 108 -13.75 -13.24 7.73
CA PHE A 108 -12.66 -12.31 7.43
C PHE A 108 -13.05 -10.89 7.78
N LEU A 109 -14.31 -10.50 7.52
CA LEU A 109 -14.83 -9.16 7.82
C LEU A 109 -14.86 -8.83 9.32
N ARG A 110 -14.84 -9.85 10.19
CA ARG A 110 -14.66 -9.67 11.64
C ARG A 110 -13.23 -9.31 12.04
N LEU A 111 -12.24 -9.67 11.21
CA LEU A 111 -10.84 -9.31 11.40
C LEU A 111 -10.53 -7.97 10.73
N ASP A 112 -11.04 -7.77 9.53
CA ASP A 112 -10.94 -6.52 8.78
C ASP A 112 -12.29 -6.18 8.09
N PRO A 113 -13.05 -5.19 8.59
CA PRO A 113 -14.32 -4.79 7.98
C PRO A 113 -14.16 -4.16 6.58
N ASN A 114 -12.97 -3.74 6.16
CA ASN A 114 -12.69 -3.31 4.78
C ASN A 114 -12.65 -4.52 3.81
N GLY A 115 -12.37 -5.70 4.34
CA GLY A 115 -12.24 -6.95 3.59
C GLY A 115 -11.11 -6.88 2.57
N ARG A 116 -9.92 -6.47 3.01
CA ARG A 116 -8.70 -6.35 2.21
C ARG A 116 -7.56 -7.07 2.91
N ILE A 117 -6.61 -7.54 2.11
CA ILE A 117 -5.35 -8.08 2.61
C ILE A 117 -4.26 -6.99 2.51
N PRO A 118 -3.19 -7.10 3.30
CA PRO A 118 -2.98 -8.06 4.40
C PRO A 118 -3.79 -7.73 5.66
N VAL A 119 -3.84 -8.69 6.58
CA VAL A 119 -4.26 -8.53 7.98
C VAL A 119 -3.28 -9.30 8.86
N LEU A 120 -2.72 -8.64 9.87
CA LEU A 120 -1.87 -9.26 10.87
C LEU A 120 -2.69 -9.54 12.13
N VAL A 121 -2.76 -10.79 12.57
CA VAL A 121 -3.44 -11.17 13.81
C VAL A 121 -2.40 -11.48 14.88
N ASP A 122 -2.41 -10.72 15.98
CA ASP A 122 -1.58 -10.99 17.15
C ASP A 122 -2.35 -11.82 18.19
N ASN A 123 -2.08 -13.13 18.19
CA ASN A 123 -2.69 -14.09 19.12
C ASN A 123 -2.00 -14.12 20.49
N THR A 124 -0.99 -13.27 20.73
CA THR A 124 -0.33 -13.14 22.05
C THR A 124 -1.02 -12.12 22.95
N THR A 125 -1.96 -11.35 22.41
CA THR A 125 -2.72 -10.35 23.15
C THR A 125 -3.81 -10.99 24.02
N SER A 126 -4.10 -10.35 25.15
CA SER A 126 -5.02 -10.84 26.18
C SER A 126 -6.04 -9.75 26.53
N PRO A 127 -7.34 -10.08 26.75
CA PRO A 127 -7.90 -11.44 26.82
C PRO A 127 -8.22 -12.10 25.48
N ASN A 128 -8.14 -11.37 24.36
CA ASN A 128 -8.48 -11.86 23.03
C ASN A 128 -7.39 -11.51 22.02
N PRO A 129 -7.26 -12.26 20.92
CA PRO A 129 -6.42 -11.86 19.79
C PRO A 129 -6.75 -10.47 19.25
N PHE A 130 -5.73 -9.80 18.71
CA PHE A 130 -5.84 -8.44 18.18
C PHE A 130 -5.53 -8.43 16.68
N PRO A 131 -6.54 -8.30 15.81
CA PRO A 131 -6.32 -8.07 14.39
C PRO A 131 -5.85 -6.64 14.14
N VAL A 132 -4.86 -6.50 13.27
CA VAL A 132 -4.34 -5.24 12.75
C VAL A 132 -4.60 -5.22 11.26
N MET A 133 -5.52 -4.36 10.84
CA MET A 133 -5.82 -4.07 9.44
C MET A 133 -5.05 -2.84 8.97
N GLU A 134 -5.01 -2.63 7.65
CA GLU A 134 -4.24 -1.59 6.96
C GLU A 134 -2.73 -1.76 7.06
N THR A 135 -2.09 -1.96 5.89
CA THR A 135 -0.65 -2.25 5.78
C THR A 135 0.22 -1.28 6.56
N SER A 136 -0.08 0.03 6.53
CA SER A 136 0.72 1.01 7.28
C SER A 136 0.57 0.83 8.79
N ALA A 137 -0.63 0.52 9.28
CA ALA A 137 -0.87 0.29 10.70
C ALA A 137 -0.23 -1.04 11.15
N GLU A 138 -0.27 -2.09 10.34
CA GLU A 138 0.46 -3.34 10.57
C GLU A 138 1.97 -3.10 10.74
N MET A 139 2.56 -2.28 9.87
CA MET A 139 3.99 -1.93 9.97
C MET A 139 4.30 -1.10 11.22
N LEU A 140 3.44 -0.14 11.59
CA LEU A 140 3.63 0.63 12.83
C LEU A 140 3.46 -0.24 14.08
N TYR A 141 2.55 -1.21 14.03
CA TYR A 141 2.37 -2.20 15.09
C TYR A 141 3.63 -3.04 15.29
N LEU A 142 4.18 -3.57 14.19
CA LEU A 142 5.41 -4.37 14.19
C LEU A 142 6.62 -3.56 14.67
N LEU A 143 6.76 -2.30 14.25
CA LEU A 143 7.79 -1.39 14.78
C LEU A 143 7.70 -1.27 16.29
N LYS A 144 6.51 -0.93 16.80
CA LYS A 144 6.30 -0.72 18.24
C LYS A 144 6.56 -1.99 19.06
N LYS A 145 6.19 -3.15 18.52
CA LYS A 145 6.20 -4.42 19.25
C LYS A 145 7.55 -5.13 19.18
N TYR A 146 8.23 -5.07 18.04
CA TYR A 146 9.42 -5.90 17.77
C TYR A 146 10.70 -5.09 17.49
N ASP A 147 10.64 -3.93 16.84
CA ASP A 147 11.83 -3.12 16.49
C ASP A 147 12.40 -2.34 17.70
N LYS A 148 12.79 -3.04 18.76
CA LYS A 148 13.15 -2.45 20.06
C LYS A 148 14.38 -1.54 20.02
N ASN A 149 15.23 -1.69 19.01
CA ASN A 149 16.44 -0.89 18.83
C ASN A 149 16.28 0.20 17.76
N ASP A 150 15.05 0.45 17.30
CA ASP A 150 14.74 1.44 16.27
C ASP A 150 15.55 1.24 14.97
N THR A 151 15.79 -0.01 14.58
CA THR A 151 16.59 -0.37 13.40
C THR A 151 15.89 0.02 12.10
N PHE A 152 14.55 0.01 12.09
CA PHE A 152 13.73 0.34 10.93
C PHE A 152 12.79 1.54 11.18
N GLY A 153 12.72 2.03 12.43
CA GLY A 153 11.83 3.11 12.88
C GLY A 153 12.49 4.42 13.31
N PHE A 154 13.82 4.48 13.38
CA PHE A 154 14.63 5.60 13.86
C PHE A 154 14.45 5.96 15.34
N LYS A 155 15.59 6.17 16.01
CA LYS A 155 15.65 6.63 17.42
C LYS A 155 15.44 8.14 17.54
N ASP A 156 15.95 8.92 16.58
CA ASP A 156 15.77 10.38 16.51
C ASP A 156 14.33 10.72 16.12
N ASP A 157 13.68 11.57 16.91
CA ASP A 157 12.25 11.87 16.73
C ASP A 157 11.95 12.61 15.41
N MET A 158 12.89 13.40 14.89
CA MET A 158 12.71 14.10 13.61
C MET A 158 12.87 13.14 12.44
N GLU A 159 13.82 12.20 12.51
CA GLU A 159 13.99 11.14 11.51
C GLU A 159 12.80 10.16 11.53
N ARG A 160 12.28 9.83 12.71
CA ARG A 160 11.04 9.06 12.87
C ARG A 160 9.84 9.77 12.25
N SER A 161 9.69 11.08 12.51
CA SER A 161 8.64 11.89 11.88
C SER A 161 8.76 11.90 10.35
N GLN A 162 9.98 12.03 9.82
CA GLN A 162 10.24 11.96 8.38
C GLN A 162 9.89 10.58 7.81
N CYS A 163 10.24 9.49 8.50
CA CYS A 163 9.88 8.13 8.10
C CYS A 163 8.35 7.97 7.99
N LEU A 164 7.61 8.44 9.00
CA LEU A 164 6.15 8.42 8.98
C LEU A 164 5.56 9.22 7.83
N GLN A 165 6.10 10.41 7.53
CA GLN A 165 5.67 11.21 6.37
C GLN A 165 5.74 10.41 5.07
N TRP A 166 6.83 9.66 4.85
CA TRP A 166 6.97 8.81 3.66
C TRP A 166 6.05 7.58 3.67
N VAL A 167 5.86 6.92 4.82
CA VAL A 167 4.89 5.83 4.98
C VAL A 167 3.48 6.29 4.61
N PHE A 168 3.06 7.45 5.12
CA PHE A 168 1.73 8.01 4.86
C PHE A 168 1.60 8.65 3.48
N PHE A 169 2.68 9.23 2.94
CA PHE A 169 2.72 9.69 1.55
C PHE A 169 2.45 8.53 0.60
N TRP A 170 3.10 7.39 0.78
CA TRP A 170 2.83 6.24 -0.06
C TRP A 170 1.43 5.66 0.16
N HIS A 171 0.98 5.60 1.42
CA HIS A 171 -0.36 5.12 1.76
C HIS A 171 -1.47 5.94 1.08
N GLY A 172 -1.41 7.27 1.17
CA GLY A 172 -2.48 8.17 0.71
C GLY A 172 -2.31 8.68 -0.72
N SER A 173 -1.07 8.85 -1.18
CA SER A 173 -0.77 9.40 -2.51
C SER A 173 -0.28 8.34 -3.48
N GLY A 174 0.68 7.49 -3.10
CA GLY A 174 1.27 6.53 -4.05
C GLY A 174 0.37 5.36 -4.44
N ALA A 175 0.07 4.51 -3.47
CA ALA A 175 -0.66 3.27 -3.68
C ALA A 175 -2.03 3.46 -4.35
N PRO A 176 -2.87 4.45 -3.97
CA PRO A 176 -4.17 4.65 -4.61
C PRO A 176 -4.05 5.00 -6.10
N TYR A 177 -3.14 5.89 -6.49
CA TYR A 177 -3.01 6.29 -7.91
C TYR A 177 -2.45 5.16 -8.77
N GLN A 178 -1.40 4.47 -8.31
CA GLN A 178 -0.87 3.33 -9.05
C GLN A 178 -1.88 2.16 -9.09
N GLY A 179 -2.68 1.98 -8.02
CA GLY A 179 -3.80 1.04 -8.01
C GLY A 179 -4.83 1.35 -9.09
N GLN A 180 -5.16 2.63 -9.29
CA GLN A 180 -6.08 3.05 -10.36
C GLN A 180 -5.48 2.86 -11.76
N VAL A 181 -4.18 3.14 -11.96
CA VAL A 181 -3.49 2.79 -13.22
C VAL A 181 -3.65 1.30 -13.50
N ASN A 182 -3.33 0.45 -12.51
CA ASN A 182 -3.48 -0.99 -12.65
C ASN A 182 -4.91 -1.41 -12.99
N HIS A 183 -5.91 -0.79 -12.34
CA HIS A 183 -7.31 -1.08 -12.64
C HIS A 183 -7.66 -0.70 -14.08
N PHE A 184 -7.52 0.57 -14.47
CA PHE A 184 -7.97 1.03 -15.79
C PHE A 184 -7.15 0.46 -16.96
N THR A 185 -5.85 0.22 -16.76
CA THR A 185 -5.01 -0.38 -17.80
C THR A 185 -5.26 -1.88 -17.93
N ARG A 186 -5.45 -2.62 -16.84
CA ARG A 186 -5.42 -4.10 -16.88
C ARG A 186 -6.73 -4.78 -16.53
N ALA A 187 -7.43 -4.31 -15.49
CA ALA A 187 -8.60 -5.00 -14.95
C ALA A 187 -9.93 -4.51 -15.52
N ALA A 188 -10.03 -3.23 -15.89
CA ALA A 188 -11.28 -2.65 -16.39
C ALA A 188 -11.66 -3.31 -17.73
N PRO A 189 -12.93 -3.73 -17.90
CA PRO A 189 -13.41 -4.39 -19.10
C PRO A 189 -13.43 -3.44 -20.31
N GLU A 190 -13.66 -2.15 -20.07
CA GLU A 190 -13.60 -1.10 -21.08
C GLU A 190 -12.35 -0.23 -20.86
N LYS A 191 -11.70 0.15 -21.97
CA LYS A 191 -10.54 1.04 -21.94
C LYS A 191 -10.98 2.49 -22.09
N ILE A 192 -10.92 3.22 -20.97
CA ILE A 192 -11.26 4.64 -20.91
C ILE A 192 -9.97 5.44 -20.95
N GLU A 193 -9.61 5.93 -22.14
CA GLU A 193 -8.32 6.60 -22.38
C GLU A 193 -8.08 7.79 -21.43
N TYR A 194 -9.10 8.62 -21.19
CA TYR A 194 -8.99 9.73 -20.23
C TYR A 194 -8.60 9.26 -18.82
N ALA A 195 -9.23 8.19 -18.32
CA ALA A 195 -8.95 7.66 -16.99
C ALA A 195 -7.54 7.08 -16.92
N ILE A 196 -7.15 6.29 -17.92
CA ILE A 196 -5.80 5.73 -18.05
C ILE A 196 -4.77 6.87 -18.02
N ASN A 197 -4.92 7.88 -18.88
CA ASN A 197 -3.98 9.00 -18.98
C ASN A 197 -3.92 9.82 -17.68
N ARG A 198 -5.08 10.09 -17.06
CA ARG A 198 -5.15 10.79 -15.77
C ARG A 198 -4.33 10.09 -14.69
N PHE A 199 -4.56 8.79 -14.49
CA PHE A 199 -3.87 8.05 -13.42
C PHE A 199 -2.42 7.74 -13.75
N ARG A 200 -2.08 7.52 -15.03
CA ARG A 200 -0.69 7.38 -15.48
C ARG A 200 0.11 8.64 -15.17
N ASN A 201 -0.40 9.81 -15.58
CA ASN A 201 0.26 11.10 -15.35
C ASN A 201 0.44 11.35 -13.85
N GLU A 202 -0.57 11.05 -13.05
CA GLU A 202 -0.48 11.22 -11.60
C GLU A 202 0.51 10.26 -10.94
N THR A 203 0.59 9.01 -11.41
CA THR A 203 1.60 8.05 -10.91
C THR A 203 3.02 8.50 -11.25
N LEU A 204 3.25 8.99 -12.48
CA LEU A 204 4.55 9.56 -12.88
C LEU A 204 4.89 10.81 -12.07
N ARG A 205 3.90 11.66 -11.75
CA ARG A 205 4.09 12.81 -10.85
C ARG A 205 4.53 12.34 -9.45
N VAL A 206 3.91 11.30 -8.90
CA VAL A 206 4.30 10.71 -7.63
C VAL A 206 5.71 10.10 -7.68
N TYR A 207 6.07 9.39 -8.75
CA TYR A 207 7.45 8.92 -8.96
C TYR A 207 8.44 10.08 -9.02
N GLY A 208 8.04 11.22 -9.61
CA GLY A 208 8.81 12.46 -9.56
C GLY A 208 9.07 12.98 -8.14
N VAL A 209 8.14 12.80 -7.20
CA VAL A 209 8.36 13.15 -5.78
C VAL A 209 9.42 12.25 -5.15
N LEU A 210 9.37 10.94 -5.41
CA LEU A 210 10.40 10.00 -4.97
C LEU A 210 11.76 10.33 -5.59
N GLU A 211 11.79 10.66 -6.87
CA GLU A 211 13.02 11.06 -7.57
C GLU A 211 13.62 12.34 -6.99
N MET A 212 12.81 13.35 -6.68
CA MET A 212 13.30 14.58 -6.02
C MET A 212 13.88 14.28 -4.64
N GLN A 213 13.26 13.38 -3.87
CA GLN A 213 13.81 12.94 -2.59
C GLN A 213 15.13 12.20 -2.79
N LEU A 214 15.15 11.15 -3.61
CA LEU A 214 16.32 10.27 -3.79
C LEU A 214 17.48 10.96 -4.49
N SER A 215 17.22 11.90 -5.41
CA SER A 215 18.27 12.73 -6.01
C SER A 215 18.87 13.75 -5.05
N GLY A 216 18.17 14.06 -3.95
CA GLY A 216 18.56 15.14 -3.04
C GLY A 216 18.42 16.53 -3.65
N LYS A 217 17.55 16.71 -4.66
CA LYS A 217 17.41 17.97 -5.42
C LYS A 217 17.24 19.20 -4.54
N TYR A 218 16.56 19.04 -3.39
CA TYR A 218 16.31 20.10 -2.40
C TYR A 218 16.94 19.80 -1.03
N GLY A 219 17.88 18.87 -0.96
CA GLY A 219 18.54 18.45 0.28
C GLY A 219 20.07 18.49 0.18
N ASP A 220 20.72 17.82 1.12
CA ASP A 220 22.17 17.88 1.30
C ASP A 220 22.98 16.94 0.36
N GLY A 221 22.30 16.37 -0.65
CA GLY A 221 22.91 15.51 -1.66
C GLY A 221 22.11 14.22 -1.93
N PRO A 222 22.59 13.38 -2.88
CA PRO A 222 21.90 12.15 -3.27
C PRO A 222 21.71 11.17 -2.11
N ARG A 223 20.56 10.50 -2.12
CA ARG A 223 20.11 9.60 -1.05
C ARG A 223 19.98 8.16 -1.56
N ASP A 224 20.32 7.23 -0.69
CA ASP A 224 20.13 5.80 -0.89
C ASP A 224 18.72 5.34 -0.46
N TYR A 225 18.09 6.03 0.50
CA TYR A 225 16.78 5.69 1.08
C TYR A 225 15.91 6.92 1.39
N LEU A 226 14.62 6.69 1.60
CA LEU A 226 13.62 7.76 1.70
C LEU A 226 13.75 8.61 2.96
N ALA A 227 14.08 8.01 4.11
CA ALA A 227 14.15 8.68 5.41
C ALA A 227 15.56 8.60 6.03
N GLY A 228 15.83 9.43 7.03
CA GLY A 228 17.10 9.45 7.77
C GLY A 228 18.07 10.56 7.32
N LYS A 229 19.07 10.87 8.14
CA LYS A 229 20.10 11.87 7.83
C LYS A 229 21.08 11.39 6.74
N GLY A 230 21.81 12.34 6.15
CA GLY A 230 22.82 12.05 5.12
C GLY A 230 22.21 11.35 3.92
N LYS A 231 22.75 10.16 3.58
CA LYS A 231 22.22 9.34 2.48
C LYS A 231 20.88 8.66 2.79
N GLY A 232 20.36 8.81 4.01
CA GLY A 232 19.19 8.08 4.49
C GLY A 232 19.52 6.65 4.89
N GLU A 233 18.59 6.03 5.60
CA GLU A 233 18.69 4.67 6.11
C GLU A 233 17.46 3.87 5.70
N TYR A 234 17.64 2.57 5.45
CA TYR A 234 16.57 1.69 5.03
C TYR A 234 15.56 1.51 6.16
N SER A 235 14.28 1.76 5.86
CA SER A 235 13.24 1.81 6.88
C SER A 235 11.90 1.27 6.39
N VAL A 236 10.90 1.27 7.28
CA VAL A 236 9.52 0.95 6.90
C VAL A 236 8.96 1.86 5.80
N ALA A 237 9.48 3.08 5.64
CA ALA A 237 9.11 3.96 4.52
C ALA A 237 9.44 3.33 3.17
N ASP A 238 10.64 2.73 3.07
CA ASP A 238 11.11 2.05 1.87
C ASP A 238 10.32 0.75 1.65
N MET A 239 10.17 -0.06 2.70
CA MET A 239 9.40 -1.33 2.64
C MET A 239 7.93 -1.12 2.25
N LYS A 240 7.31 -0.01 2.67
CA LYS A 240 5.93 0.32 2.31
C LYS A 240 5.80 0.72 0.84
N THR A 241 6.80 1.42 0.32
CA THR A 241 6.78 2.06 -0.99
C THR A 241 7.26 1.12 -2.10
N TRP A 242 8.36 0.42 -1.85
CA TRP A 242 9.09 -0.36 -2.85
C TRP A 242 8.26 -1.43 -3.57
N PRO A 243 7.43 -2.26 -2.89
CA PRO A 243 6.70 -3.34 -3.55
C PRO A 243 5.78 -2.88 -4.68
N TRP A 244 5.27 -1.66 -4.57
CA TRP A 244 4.45 -1.02 -5.57
C TRP A 244 5.30 -0.45 -6.71
N VAL A 245 6.29 0.37 -6.39
CA VAL A 245 7.11 1.07 -7.39
C VAL A 245 7.89 0.07 -8.26
N LYS A 246 8.43 -1.01 -7.69
CA LYS A 246 9.10 -2.07 -8.47
C LYS A 246 8.18 -2.74 -9.51
N GLY A 247 6.86 -2.64 -9.33
CA GLY A 247 5.84 -3.11 -10.27
C GLY A 247 5.48 -2.11 -11.36
N TRP A 248 6.32 -1.11 -11.64
CA TRP A 248 6.06 -0.08 -12.66
C TRP A 248 5.80 -0.69 -14.05
N GLU A 249 6.60 -1.67 -14.48
CA GLU A 249 6.41 -2.34 -15.78
C GLU A 249 5.09 -3.10 -15.82
N ARG A 250 4.76 -3.81 -14.73
CA ARG A 250 3.45 -4.46 -14.56
C ARG A 250 2.30 -3.47 -14.55
N SER A 251 2.55 -2.20 -14.22
CA SER A 251 1.58 -1.10 -14.29
C SER A 251 1.50 -0.45 -15.68
N GLY A 252 2.28 -0.95 -16.65
CA GLY A 252 2.27 -0.53 -18.04
C GLY A 252 3.15 0.66 -18.38
N PHE A 253 4.08 1.05 -17.50
CA PHE A 253 5.09 2.07 -17.83
C PHE A 253 6.23 1.45 -18.65
N THR A 254 6.81 2.24 -19.54
CA THR A 254 7.93 1.84 -20.41
C THR A 254 9.27 2.33 -19.86
N GLN A 255 10.38 1.86 -20.44
CA GLN A 255 11.71 2.37 -20.11
C GLN A 255 11.85 3.87 -20.39
N GLU A 256 11.23 4.39 -21.46
CA GLU A 256 11.25 5.83 -21.75
C GLU A 256 10.43 6.62 -20.72
N ASP A 257 9.30 6.09 -20.25
CA ASP A 257 8.54 6.69 -19.14
C ASP A 257 9.37 6.77 -17.86
N MET A 258 10.24 5.78 -17.61
CA MET A 258 11.06 5.68 -16.39
C MET A 258 12.41 6.39 -16.47
N LYS A 259 12.88 6.74 -17.66
CA LYS A 259 14.15 7.46 -17.90
C LYS A 259 14.33 8.74 -17.08
N PRO A 260 13.28 9.54 -16.78
CA PRO A 260 13.41 10.71 -15.90
C PRO A 260 13.64 10.38 -14.42
N PHE A 261 13.59 9.11 -14.00
CA PHE A 261 13.69 8.69 -12.59
C PHE A 261 14.90 7.78 -12.30
N PRO A 262 16.14 8.18 -12.65
CA PRO A 262 17.30 7.31 -12.49
C PRO A 262 17.63 6.98 -11.03
N ASN A 263 17.30 7.84 -10.06
CA ASN A 263 17.56 7.56 -8.65
C ASN A 263 16.50 6.63 -8.06
N VAL A 264 15.25 6.72 -8.51
CA VAL A 264 14.22 5.71 -8.23
C VAL A 264 14.65 4.33 -8.74
N MET A 265 15.17 4.23 -9.97
CA MET A 265 15.62 2.93 -10.51
C MET A 265 16.76 2.33 -9.68
N LYS A 266 17.77 3.12 -9.31
CA LYS A 266 18.85 2.66 -8.40
C LYS A 266 18.33 2.21 -7.03
N TRP A 267 17.33 2.93 -6.50
CA TRP A 267 16.68 2.56 -5.24
C TRP A 267 15.88 1.26 -5.34
N ILE A 268 15.20 1.03 -6.47
CA ILE A 268 14.55 -0.25 -6.74
C ILE A 268 15.56 -1.39 -6.69
N ASP A 269 16.68 -1.27 -7.43
CA ASP A 269 17.69 -2.31 -7.53
C ASP A 269 18.39 -2.58 -6.19
N ARG A 270 18.72 -1.51 -5.45
CA ARG A 270 19.35 -1.61 -4.12
C ARG A 270 18.49 -2.41 -3.15
N ILE A 271 17.19 -2.15 -3.12
CA ILE A 271 16.27 -2.87 -2.22
C ILE A 271 16.00 -4.29 -2.72
N ALA A 272 15.91 -4.50 -4.04
CA ALA A 272 15.74 -5.83 -4.65
C ALA A 272 16.87 -6.81 -4.27
N ALA A 273 18.06 -6.29 -4.02
CA ALA A 273 19.23 -7.09 -3.65
C ALA A 273 19.19 -7.61 -2.20
N ARG A 274 18.27 -7.14 -1.36
CA ARG A 274 18.20 -7.55 0.06
C ARG A 274 17.63 -8.97 0.20
N PRO A 275 18.26 -9.89 0.96
CA PRO A 275 17.77 -11.25 1.13
C PRO A 275 16.34 -11.35 1.69
N ALA A 276 16.02 -10.56 2.73
CA ALA A 276 14.67 -10.52 3.29
C ALA A 276 13.63 -10.02 2.28
N VAL A 277 14.00 -9.09 1.39
CA VAL A 277 13.13 -8.64 0.30
C VAL A 277 12.83 -9.78 -0.67
N GLN A 278 13.86 -10.55 -1.07
CA GLN A 278 13.71 -11.68 -1.98
C GLN A 278 12.80 -12.78 -1.38
N ARG A 279 12.94 -13.09 -0.09
CA ARG A 279 12.06 -14.02 0.61
C ARG A 279 10.64 -13.46 0.72
N GLY A 280 10.50 -12.19 1.10
CA GLY A 280 9.24 -11.49 1.27
C GLY A 280 8.40 -11.35 0.00
N ILE A 281 8.99 -11.50 -1.19
CA ILE A 281 8.26 -11.53 -2.47
C ILE A 281 8.25 -12.91 -3.15
N GLY A 282 8.89 -13.90 -2.54
CA GLY A 282 9.14 -15.21 -3.14
C GLY A 282 8.03 -16.23 -2.93
N ASP A 283 8.36 -17.49 -3.21
CA ASP A 283 7.41 -18.60 -3.26
C ASP A 283 6.76 -18.96 -1.92
N ALA A 284 7.37 -18.56 -0.80
CA ALA A 284 6.78 -18.72 0.54
C ALA A 284 5.41 -18.04 0.66
N TYR A 285 5.15 -17.01 -0.15
CA TYR A 285 3.92 -16.23 -0.14
C TYR A 285 3.09 -16.42 -1.43
N ALA A 286 3.46 -17.38 -2.29
CA ALA A 286 2.76 -17.67 -3.53
C ALA A 286 1.66 -18.71 -3.30
N LEU A 287 0.46 -18.45 -3.85
CA LEU A 287 -0.59 -19.46 -3.92
C LEU A 287 -0.08 -20.66 -4.73
N LYS A 288 -0.06 -21.84 -4.12
CA LYS A 288 0.27 -23.08 -4.83
C LYS A 288 -0.86 -23.38 -5.81
N LYS A 289 -0.52 -23.54 -7.08
CA LYS A 289 -1.44 -23.94 -8.13
C LYS A 289 -1.81 -25.41 -8.01
#